data_AF-A0A090WVK9-F1
#
_entry.id   AF-A0A090WVK9-F1
#
_cell.length_a   1.000
_cell.length_b   1.000
_cell.length_c   1.000
_cell.angle_alpha   90.00
_cell.angle_beta   90.00
_cell.angle_gamma   90.00
#
_symmetry.space_group_name_H-M   'P 1'
#
loop_
_entity.id
_entity.type
_entity.pdbx_description
1 polymer ?
#
loop_
_entity_poly.entity_id
_entity_poly.type
_entity_poly.pdbx_seq_one_letter_code
_entity_poly.pdbx_strand_id
1 'polypeptide(L)'
;MIKLGVTLSVGSIITLFVAYLIQVYITNVGGLTEVGYYNVGMIIINSYVGLIFESMSKDYFPRLSEIINDIKSVQRTVTQQTMVVVLLITPVIILFLTFAEYFIVILYSKAFLPVLLFINIAIMGTLFKAVSWSLGYVIIANGDSSVFIKQQ
;
A
#
# COMPACT_ATOMS: atom_id res chain seq x y z
N MET A 1 -19.79 -10.41 -10.69
CA MET A 1 -19.47 -9.02 -11.06
C MET A 1 -20.08 -8.00 -10.10
N ILE A 2 -21.41 -7.83 -10.00
CA ILE A 2 -22.03 -6.78 -9.13
C ILE A 2 -21.67 -6.96 -7.64
N LYS A 3 -21.78 -8.16 -7.08
CA LYS A 3 -21.44 -8.44 -5.67
C LYS A 3 -19.98 -8.09 -5.34
N LEU A 4 -19.05 -8.44 -6.23
CA LEU A 4 -17.63 -8.10 -6.10
C LEU A 4 -17.42 -6.58 -6.18
N GLY A 5 -18.05 -5.91 -7.15
CA GLY A 5 -17.98 -4.46 -7.29
C GLY A 5 -18.49 -3.71 -6.06
N VAL A 6 -19.61 -4.14 -5.48
CA VAL A 6 -20.15 -3.57 -4.23
C VAL A 6 -19.16 -3.77 -3.08
N THR A 7 -18.59 -4.97 -2.94
CA THR A 7 -17.58 -5.27 -1.91
C THR A 7 -16.35 -4.38 -2.03
N LEU A 8 -15.81 -4.20 -3.24
CA LEU A 8 -14.66 -3.34 -3.50
C LEU A 8 -14.97 -1.86 -3.18
N SER A 9 -16.18 -1.39 -3.55
CA SER A 9 -16.62 -0.02 -3.26
C SER A 9 -16.79 0.23 -1.76
N VAL A 10 -17.44 -0.68 -1.04
CA VAL A 10 -17.61 -0.58 0.43
C VAL A 10 -16.25 -0.55 1.10
N GLY A 11 -15.33 -1.43 0.68
CA GLY A 11 -13.97 -1.44 1.21
C GLY A 11 -13.21 -0.14 0.98
N SER A 12 -13.38 0.46 -0.21
CA SER A 12 -12.78 1.76 -0.54
C SER A 12 -13.35 2.89 0.32
N ILE A 13 -14.66 2.87 0.58
CA ILE A 13 -15.33 3.84 1.47
C ILE A 13 -14.83 3.71 2.90
N ILE A 14 -14.70 2.49 3.42
CA ILE A 14 -14.18 2.24 4.77
C ILE A 14 -12.75 2.79 4.88
N THR A 15 -11.90 2.48 3.89
CA THR A 15 -10.52 2.97 3.86
C THR A 15 -10.47 4.51 3.89
N LEU A 16 -11.30 5.17 3.08
CA LEU A 16 -11.37 6.63 3.03
C LEU A 16 -11.90 7.21 4.35
N PHE A 17 -12.92 6.60 4.92
CA PHE A 17 -13.51 7.03 6.18
C PHE A 17 -12.50 6.94 7.33
N VAL A 18 -11.77 5.83 7.43
CA VAL A 18 -10.69 5.67 8.42
C VAL A 18 -9.58 6.71 8.21
N ALA A 19 -9.19 6.97 6.96
CA ALA A 19 -8.19 8.00 6.66
C ALA A 19 -8.61 9.39 7.16
N TYR A 20 -9.88 9.77 6.97
CA TYR A 20 -10.41 11.04 7.48
C TYR A 20 -10.53 11.05 9.01
N LEU A 21 -10.94 9.94 9.64
CA LEU A 21 -10.99 9.85 11.10
C LEU A 21 -9.60 10.08 11.72
N ILE A 22 -8.55 9.50 11.13
CA ILE A 22 -7.17 9.72 11.56
C ILE A 22 -6.80 11.20 11.42
N GLN A 23 -7.12 11.85 10.30
CA GLN A 23 -6.83 13.28 10.12
C GLN A 23 -7.57 14.16 11.14
N VAL A 24 -8.85 13.87 11.40
CA VAL A 24 -9.63 14.58 12.43
C VAL A 24 -9.01 14.39 13.81
N TYR A 25 -8.60 13.17 14.14
CA TYR A 25 -7.93 12.89 15.41
C TYR A 25 -6.63 13.70 15.54
N ILE A 26 -5.75 13.66 14.53
CA ILE A 26 -4.49 14.41 14.51
C ILE A 26 -4.77 15.92 14.62
N THR A 27 -5.79 16.43 13.94
CA THR A 27 -6.19 17.84 14.02
C THR A 27 -6.54 18.24 15.46
N ASN A 28 -7.30 17.40 16.17
CA ASN A 28 -7.74 17.70 17.54
C ASN A 28 -6.58 17.64 18.56
N VAL A 29 -5.59 16.77 18.34
CA VAL A 29 -4.48 16.55 19.30
C VAL A 29 -3.28 17.46 19.01
N GLY A 30 -2.89 17.59 17.74
CA GLY A 30 -1.66 18.26 17.31
C GLY A 30 -1.85 19.49 16.41
N GLY A 31 -3.09 19.78 16.00
CA GLY A 31 -3.39 20.90 15.12
C GLY A 31 -3.03 20.66 13.65
N LEU A 32 -3.16 21.71 12.83
CA LEU A 32 -3.06 21.62 11.37
C LEU A 32 -1.65 21.30 10.85
N THR A 33 -0.61 21.69 11.59
CA THR A 33 0.79 21.44 11.20
C THR A 33 1.08 19.93 11.19
N GLU A 34 0.63 19.21 12.21
CA GLU A 34 0.80 17.75 12.32
C GLU A 34 0.01 16.99 11.24
N VAL A 35 -1.18 17.49 10.87
CA VAL A 35 -1.94 16.96 9.72
C VAL A 35 -1.15 17.17 8.43
N GLY A 36 -0.48 18.31 8.28
CA GLY A 36 0.44 18.58 7.18
C GLY A 36 1.56 17.53 7.09
N TYR A 37 2.22 17.22 8.21
CA TYR A 37 3.24 16.17 8.26
C TYR A 37 2.67 14.80 7.90
N TYR A 38 1.54 14.41 8.49
CA TYR A 38 0.88 13.14 8.18
C TYR A 38 0.55 13.03 6.68
N ASN A 39 -0.05 14.06 6.09
CA ASN A 39 -0.42 14.06 4.67
C ASN A 39 0.81 13.95 3.76
N VAL A 40 1.89 14.70 4.06
CA VAL A 40 3.14 14.60 3.30
C VAL A 40 3.73 13.21 3.36
N GLY A 41 3.83 12.62 4.55
CA GLY A 41 4.36 11.27 4.67
C GLY A 41 3.49 10.24 3.96
N MET A 42 2.16 10.35 4.08
CA MET A 42 1.21 9.47 3.38
C MET A 42 1.30 9.60 1.85
N ILE A 43 1.46 10.82 1.32
CA ILE A 43 1.67 11.06 -0.11
C ILE A 43 2.95 10.37 -0.56
N ILE A 44 4.07 10.58 0.14
CA ILE A 44 5.35 9.96 -0.22
C ILE A 44 5.21 8.43 -0.26
N ILE A 45 4.67 7.82 0.80
CA ILE A 45 4.54 6.36 0.88
C ILE A 45 3.63 5.84 -0.25
N ASN A 46 2.48 6.46 -0.47
CA ASN A 46 1.51 5.98 -1.45
C ASN A 46 1.91 6.27 -2.89
N SER A 47 2.50 7.42 -3.18
CA SER A 47 2.87 7.79 -4.54
C SER A 47 4.03 6.93 -5.05
N TYR A 48 5.10 6.75 -4.28
CA TYR A 48 6.27 6.02 -4.79
C TYR A 48 6.10 4.51 -4.74
N VAL A 49 5.65 3.99 -3.60
CA VAL A 49 5.50 2.55 -3.43
C VAL A 49 4.20 2.06 -4.03
N GLY A 50 3.11 2.82 -3.91
CA GLY A 50 1.81 2.45 -4.47
C GLY A 50 1.82 2.38 -6.00
N LEU A 51 2.58 3.23 -6.70
CA LEU A 51 2.71 3.16 -8.16
C LEU A 51 3.28 1.82 -8.65
N ILE A 52 4.25 1.26 -7.93
CA ILE A 52 4.84 -0.05 -8.25
C ILE A 52 3.77 -1.13 -8.14
N PHE A 53 3.07 -1.18 -7.00
CA PHE A 53 1.99 -2.13 -6.77
C PHE A 53 0.86 -2.01 -7.80
N GLU A 54 0.41 -0.79 -8.08
CA GLU A 54 -0.64 -0.52 -9.05
C GLU A 54 -0.25 -1.00 -10.46
N SER A 55 0.99 -0.76 -10.86
CA SER A 55 1.51 -1.20 -12.17
C SER A 55 1.56 -2.72 -12.26
N MET A 56 2.08 -3.38 -11.21
CA MET A 56 2.17 -4.84 -11.15
C MET A 56 0.79 -5.51 -11.08
N SER A 57 -0.21 -4.85 -10.49
CA SER A 57 -1.58 -5.37 -10.39
C SER A 57 -2.20 -5.70 -11.75
N LYS A 58 -1.86 -4.92 -12.78
CA LYS A 58 -2.46 -5.01 -14.11
C LYS A 58 -2.07 -6.29 -14.85
N ASP A 59 -0.87 -6.81 -14.56
CA ASP A 59 -0.40 -8.11 -15.07
C ASP A 59 -0.77 -9.25 -14.12
N TYR A 60 -0.59 -9.02 -12.81
CA TYR A 60 -0.77 -10.06 -11.80
C TYR A 60 -2.23 -10.53 -11.67
N PHE A 61 -3.19 -9.60 -11.66
CA PHE A 61 -4.59 -9.93 -11.43
C PHE A 61 -5.22 -10.78 -12.53
N PRO A 62 -5.09 -10.45 -13.83
CA PRO A 62 -5.60 -11.30 -14.91
C PRO A 62 -4.98 -12.70 -14.87
N ARG A 63 -3.66 -12.79 -14.72
CA ARG A 63 -2.93 -14.06 -14.68
C ARG A 63 -3.39 -14.96 -13.54
N LEU A 64 -3.62 -14.39 -12.36
CA LEU A 64 -4.09 -15.13 -11.20
C LEU A 64 -5.53 -15.62 -11.36
N SER A 65 -6.38 -14.82 -12.01
CA SER A 65 -7.78 -15.14 -12.29
C SER A 65 -7.92 -16.30 -13.29
N GLU A 66 -7.04 -16.40 -14.28
CA GLU A 66 -7.03 -17.48 -15.26
C GLU A 66 -6.71 -18.85 -14.65
N ILE A 67 -5.81 -18.89 -13.67
CA ILE A 67 -5.30 -20.13 -13.08
C ILE A 67 -5.94 -20.47 -11.73
N ILE A 68 -6.97 -19.72 -11.31
CA ILE A 68 -7.48 -19.72 -9.93
C ILE A 68 -7.97 -21.10 -9.44
N ASN A 69 -8.40 -21.96 -10.37
CA ASN A 69 -8.87 -23.32 -10.08
C ASN A 69 -7.74 -24.35 -9.87
N ASP A 70 -6.49 -24.01 -10.19
CA ASP A 70 -5.31 -24.86 -9.95
C ASP A 70 -4.46 -24.30 -8.80
N ILE A 71 -4.68 -24.84 -7.60
CA ILE A 71 -4.00 -24.43 -6.36
C ILE A 71 -2.48 -24.47 -6.50
N LYS A 72 -1.91 -25.45 -7.22
CA LYS A 72 -0.45 -25.56 -7.37
C LYS A 72 0.08 -24.42 -8.24
N SER A 73 -0.61 -24.11 -9.33
CA SER A 73 -0.26 -22.99 -10.21
C SER A 73 -0.44 -21.64 -9.52
N VAL A 74 -1.50 -21.46 -8.72
CA VAL A 74 -1.71 -20.27 -7.88
C VAL A 74 -0.56 -20.11 -6.89
N GLN A 75 -0.24 -21.13 -6.08
CA GLN A 75 0.85 -21.07 -5.10
C GLN A 75 2.18 -20.69 -5.76
N ARG A 76 2.52 -21.32 -6.89
CA ARG A 76 3.75 -20.98 -7.64
C ARG A 76 3.76 -19.52 -8.09
N THR A 77 2.64 -19.04 -8.62
CA THR A 77 2.53 -17.67 -9.16
C THR A 77 2.59 -16.63 -8.04
N VAL A 78 1.94 -16.87 -6.91
CA VAL A 78 2.00 -16.01 -5.72
C VAL A 78 3.41 -15.94 -5.15
N THR A 79 4.11 -17.08 -5.04
CA THR A 79 5.50 -17.10 -4.55
C THR A 79 6.43 -16.34 -5.48
N GLN A 80 6.31 -16.54 -6.79
CA GLN A 80 7.09 -15.81 -7.79
C GLN A 80 6.80 -14.30 -7.72
N GLN A 81 5.53 -13.92 -7.68
CA GLN A 81 5.14 -12.51 -7.58
C GLN A 81 5.68 -11.87 -6.30
N THR A 82 5.53 -12.54 -5.16
CA THR A 82 6.06 -12.05 -3.87
C THR A 82 7.56 -11.82 -3.95
N MET A 83 8.31 -12.76 -4.53
CA MET A 83 9.76 -12.64 -4.69
C MET A 83 10.13 -11.43 -5.58
N VAL A 84 9.43 -11.25 -6.71
CA VAL A 84 9.65 -10.12 -7.62
C VAL A 84 9.34 -8.79 -6.95
N VAL A 85 8.20 -8.67 -6.27
CA VAL A 85 7.81 -7.45 -5.54
C VAL A 85 8.86 -7.11 -4.48
N VAL A 86 9.26 -8.08 -3.66
CA VAL A 86 10.26 -7.86 -2.59
C VAL A 86 11.59 -7.43 -3.20
N LEU A 87 12.04 -8.09 -4.28
CA LEU A 87 13.29 -7.74 -4.96
C LEU A 87 13.25 -6.34 -5.57
N LEU A 88 12.12 -5.90 -6.11
CA LEU A 88 11.94 -4.57 -6.68
C LEU A 88 11.84 -3.48 -5.61
N ILE A 89 11.10 -3.73 -4.53
CA ILE A 89 10.85 -2.73 -3.49
C ILE A 89 12.06 -2.54 -2.58
N THR A 90 12.82 -3.59 -2.28
CA THR A 90 13.99 -3.53 -1.38
C THR A 90 15.00 -2.43 -1.77
N PRO A 91 15.52 -2.32 -3.01
CA PRO A 91 16.44 -1.25 -3.37
C PRO A 91 15.80 0.14 -3.29
N VAL A 92 14.50 0.25 -3.58
CA VAL A 92 13.75 1.52 -3.44
C VAL A 92 13.68 1.93 -1.98
N ILE A 93 13.43 0.99 -1.05
CA ILE A 93 13.44 1.25 0.39
C ILE A 93 14.83 1.68 0.86
N ILE A 94 15.89 0.98 0.44
CA ILE A 94 17.27 1.31 0.84
C ILE A 94 17.64 2.72 0.37
N LEU A 95 17.34 3.04 -0.89
CA LEU A 95 17.59 4.35 -1.47
C LEU A 95 16.80 5.42 -0.73
N PHE A 96 15.53 5.16 -0.42
CA PHE A 96 14.70 6.10 0.30
C PHE A 96 15.19 6.31 1.74
N LEU A 97 15.50 5.25 2.49
CA LEU A 97 16.02 5.36 3.86
C LEU A 97 17.36 6.11 3.92
N THR A 98 18.21 5.93 2.92
CA THR A 98 19.53 6.58 2.84
C THR A 98 19.42 8.07 2.52
N PHE A 99 18.47 8.44 1.66
CA PHE A 99 18.33 9.82 1.14
C PHE A 99 17.03 10.51 1.59
N ALA A 100 16.34 10.01 2.62
CA ALA A 100 15.02 10.49 3.05
C ALA A 100 15.03 12.00 3.35
N GLU A 101 16.04 12.48 4.06
CA GLU A 101 16.20 13.89 4.39
C GLU A 101 16.31 14.76 3.12
N TYR A 102 17.15 14.35 2.17
CA TYR A 102 17.31 15.04 0.90
C TYR A 102 16.01 15.08 0.11
N PHE A 103 15.28 13.96 0.00
CA PHE A 103 14.00 13.93 -0.69
C PHE A 103 12.98 14.86 -0.06
N ILE A 104 12.87 14.87 1.28
CA ILE A 104 11.92 15.74 1.98
C ILE A 104 12.26 17.22 1.75
N VAL A 105 13.53 17.60 1.85
CA VAL A 105 13.96 19.00 1.67
C VAL A 105 13.77 19.47 0.22
N ILE A 106 14.04 18.62 -0.77
CA ILE A 106 13.91 18.95 -2.19
C ILE A 106 12.44 19.04 -2.62
N LEU A 107 11.61 18.08 -2.21
CA LEU A 107 10.21 18.00 -2.64
C LEU A 107 9.29 18.97 -1.88
N TYR A 108 9.65 19.29 -0.64
CA TYR A 108 8.85 20.15 0.23
C TYR A 108 9.69 21.30 0.77
N SER A 109 10.23 21.17 1.98
CA SER A 109 11.16 22.13 2.60
C SER A 109 11.73 21.55 3.90
N LYS A 110 12.71 22.25 4.49
CA LYS A 110 13.25 21.90 5.82
C LYS A 110 12.21 21.90 6.94
N ALA A 111 11.08 22.60 6.78
CA ALA A 111 10.01 22.62 7.78
C ALA A 111 9.29 21.26 7.91
N PHE A 112 9.44 20.37 6.92
CA PHE A 112 8.85 19.03 6.91
C PHE A 112 9.77 17.94 7.46
N LEU A 113 10.98 18.25 7.89
CA LEU A 113 11.89 17.27 8.51
C LEU A 113 11.29 16.47 9.69
N PRO A 114 10.36 17.00 10.51
CA PRO A 114 9.70 16.20 11.53
C PRO A 114 9.00 14.92 11.01
N VAL A 115 8.60 14.91 9.72
CA VAL A 115 7.96 13.74 9.09
C VAL A 115 8.92 12.55 8.88
N LEU A 116 10.23 12.77 8.99
CA LEU A 116 11.24 11.78 8.61
C LEU A 116 11.14 10.48 9.44
N LEU A 117 10.83 10.60 10.74
CA LEU A 117 10.61 9.43 11.60
C LEU A 117 9.41 8.60 11.11
N PHE A 118 8.30 9.27 10.80
CA PHE A 118 7.09 8.62 10.30
C PHE A 118 7.36 7.87 9.00
N ILE A 119 8.03 8.52 8.04
CA ILE A 119 8.31 7.89 6.74
C ILE A 119 9.28 6.71 6.89
N ASN A 120 10.32 6.84 7.71
CA ASN A 120 11.29 5.75 7.91
C ASN A 120 10.64 4.49 8.49
N ILE A 121 9.70 4.65 9.44
CA ILE A 121 8.95 3.51 9.98
C ILE A 121 7.99 2.96 8.93
N ALA A 122 7.24 3.83 8.26
CA ALA A 122 6.23 3.41 7.31
C ALA A 122 6.83 2.71 6.08
N ILE A 123 7.99 3.16 5.60
CA ILE A 123 8.65 2.55 4.46
C ILE A 123 9.20 1.16 4.79
N MET A 124 9.66 0.91 6.02
CA MET A 124 9.97 -0.45 6.48
C MET A 124 8.72 -1.33 6.48
N GLY A 125 7.57 -0.75 6.87
CA GLY A 125 6.26 -1.40 6.79
C GLY A 125 5.88 -1.87 5.38
N THR A 126 6.43 -1.26 4.33
CA THR A 126 6.09 -1.62 2.95
C THR A 126 6.62 -3.00 2.52
N LEU A 127 7.64 -3.54 3.21
CA LEU A 127 8.06 -4.93 3.01
C LEU A 127 6.96 -5.91 3.41
N PHE A 128 6.28 -5.65 4.53
CA PHE A 128 5.14 -6.47 4.96
C PHE A 128 3.94 -6.28 4.02
N LYS A 129 3.74 -5.03 3.54
CA LYS A 129 2.73 -4.73 2.53
C LYS A 129 2.96 -5.54 1.25
N ALA A 130 4.20 -5.74 0.81
CA ALA A 130 4.51 -6.54 -0.38
C ALA A 130 3.98 -7.97 -0.32
N VAL A 131 4.19 -8.62 0.82
CA VAL A 131 3.72 -9.99 1.05
C VAL A 131 2.19 -10.01 1.20
N SER A 132 1.63 -9.10 2.00
CA SER A 132 0.19 -8.99 2.22
C SER A 132 -0.58 -8.75 0.92
N TRP A 133 -0.08 -7.82 0.09
CA TRP A 133 -0.66 -7.50 -1.21
C TRP A 133 -0.66 -8.71 -2.15
N SER A 134 0.45 -9.46 -2.20
CA SER A 134 0.56 -10.64 -3.07
C SER A 134 -0.46 -11.73 -2.73
N LEU A 135 -0.75 -11.91 -1.44
CA LEU A 135 -1.79 -12.82 -0.93
C LEU A 135 -3.21 -12.26 -1.13
N GLY A 136 -3.41 -10.96 -0.89
CA GLY A 136 -4.71 -10.32 -1.01
C GLY A 136 -5.33 -10.46 -2.40
N TYR A 137 -4.50 -10.40 -3.45
CA TYR A 137 -4.97 -10.60 -4.83
C TYR A 137 -5.51 -12.01 -5.10
N VAL A 138 -5.06 -13.04 -4.37
CA VAL A 138 -5.63 -14.39 -4.46
C VAL A 138 -7.10 -14.40 -4.05
N ILE A 139 -7.45 -13.63 -3.03
CA ILE A 139 -8.83 -13.51 -2.55
C ILE A 139 -9.69 -12.75 -3.56
N ILE A 140 -9.14 -11.68 -4.14
CA ILE A 140 -9.83 -10.92 -5.18
C ILE A 140 -10.07 -11.81 -6.41
N ALA A 141 -9.06 -12.55 -6.85
CA ALA A 141 -9.13 -13.44 -8.03
C ALA A 141 -10.08 -14.63 -7.82
N ASN A 142 -10.17 -15.16 -6.59
CA ASN A 142 -11.16 -16.19 -6.24
C ASN A 142 -12.61 -15.68 -6.30
N GLY A 143 -12.83 -14.36 -6.37
CA GLY A 143 -14.16 -13.78 -6.36
C GLY A 143 -14.93 -13.96 -5.05
N ASP A 144 -14.27 -14.47 -4.00
CA ASP A 144 -14.88 -14.68 -2.69
C ASP A 144 -14.91 -13.36 -1.91
N SER A 145 -15.91 -12.56 -2.26
CA SER A 145 -16.25 -11.26 -1.65
C SER A 145 -16.29 -11.24 -0.12
N SER A 146 -16.46 -12.39 0.55
CA SER A 146 -16.58 -12.47 2.01
C SER A 146 -15.24 -12.40 2.75
N VAL A 147 -14.14 -12.81 2.09
CA VAL A 147 -12.79 -12.83 2.68
C VAL A 147 -12.07 -11.49 2.48
N PHE A 148 -12.37 -10.76 1.40
CA PHE A 148 -11.75 -9.46 1.11
C PHE A 148 -12.03 -8.40 2.19
N ILE A 149 -13.27 -8.34 2.69
CA ILE A 149 -13.68 -7.38 3.74
C ILE A 149 -12.94 -7.64 5.06
N LYS A 150 -12.48 -8.87 5.32
CA LYS A 150 -11.75 -9.22 6.54
C LYS A 150 -10.25 -8.87 6.49
N GLN A 151 -9.71 -8.52 5.32
CA GLN A 151 -8.29 -8.21 5.13
C GLN A 151 -7.96 -6.71 5.11
N GLN A 152 -8.96 -5.84 4.89
CA GLN A 152 -8.81 -4.39 5.05
C GLN A 152 -8.88 -3.98 6.52
#